data_AF-A0A5C8IRJ5-F1
#
_entry.id   AF-A0A5C8IRJ5-F1
#
_cell.length_a   1.000
_cell.length_b   1.000
_cell.length_c   1.000
_cell.angle_alpha   90.00
_cell.angle_beta   90.00
_cell.angle_gamma   90.00
#
_symmetry.space_group_name_H-M   'P 1'
#
loop_
_entity.id
_entity.type
_entity.pdbx_description
1 polymer ?
#
loop_
_entity_poly.entity_id
_entity_poly.type
_entity_poly.pdbx_seq_one_letter_code
_entity_poly.pdbx_strand_id
1 'polypeptide(L)'
;MPKELPVVYTKLRIAEIQMDRAIAVLLDDNDLVCAITLAGAAEEIFGNLLAANGESGWMTDVITDTVNMGKSLGHQWKFGDIKWEANWFRNELKHMTFLEHWTNYQYPLKLRWRSLAARSKTIAD
;
A
#
# COMPACT_ATOMS: atom_id res chain seq x y z
N MET A 1 -25.81 -28.07 -28.14
CA MET A 1 -25.25 -26.81 -27.64
C MET A 1 -23.74 -26.92 -27.70
N PRO A 2 -23.01 -25.97 -28.32
CA PRO A 2 -21.55 -25.96 -28.21
C PRO A 2 -21.18 -25.84 -26.73
N LYS A 3 -20.28 -26.69 -26.25
CA LYS A 3 -19.71 -26.56 -24.90
C LYS A 3 -18.82 -25.33 -24.90
N GLU A 4 -19.15 -24.33 -24.10
CA GLU A 4 -18.26 -23.21 -23.87
C GLU A 4 -16.94 -23.72 -23.27
N LEU A 5 -15.82 -23.29 -23.85
CA LEU A 5 -14.50 -23.60 -23.32
C LEU A 5 -14.31 -22.86 -21.98
N PRO A 6 -13.64 -23.48 -21.00
CA PRO A 6 -13.42 -22.86 -19.71
C PRO A 6 -12.60 -21.58 -19.87
N VAL A 7 -13.06 -20.49 -19.24
CA VAL A 7 -12.30 -19.24 -19.17
C VAL A 7 -11.04 -19.47 -18.33
N VAL A 8 -9.87 -19.30 -18.95
CA VAL A 8 -8.58 -19.39 -18.25
C VAL A 8 -8.19 -18.02 -17.74
N TYR A 9 -8.08 -17.87 -16.42
CA TYR A 9 -7.62 -16.64 -15.79
C TYR A 9 -6.11 -16.67 -15.58
N THR A 10 -5.38 -15.80 -16.28
CA THR A 10 -3.97 -15.51 -15.98
C THR A 10 -3.88 -14.48 -14.84
N LYS A 11 -2.74 -14.43 -14.13
CA LYS A 11 -2.51 -13.38 -13.12
C LYS A 11 -2.69 -11.98 -13.69
N LEU A 12 -2.16 -11.74 -14.89
CA LEU A 12 -2.32 -10.48 -15.60
C LEU A 12 -3.81 -10.16 -15.82
N ARG A 13 -4.58 -11.13 -16.32
CA ARG A 13 -6.00 -10.92 -16.57
C ARG A 13 -6.79 -10.66 -15.29
N ILE A 14 -6.44 -11.32 -14.19
CA ILE A 14 -7.05 -11.05 -12.88
C ILE A 14 -6.75 -9.61 -12.45
N ALA A 15 -5.50 -9.15 -12.56
CA ALA A 15 -5.12 -7.80 -12.19
C ALA A 15 -5.82 -6.72 -13.03
N GLU A 16 -5.95 -6.93 -14.34
CA GLU A 16 -6.72 -6.06 -15.24
C GLU A 16 -8.18 -5.96 -14.81
N ILE A 17 -8.84 -7.10 -14.57
CA ILE A 17 -10.24 -7.11 -14.11
C ILE A 17 -10.40 -6.37 -12.80
N GLN A 18 -9.48 -6.56 -11.85
CA GLN A 18 -9.51 -5.88 -10.55
C GLN A 18 -9.33 -4.37 -10.71
N MET A 19 -8.44 -3.92 -11.60
CA MET A 19 -8.22 -2.51 -11.89
C MET A 19 -9.42 -1.86 -12.60
N ASP A 20 -9.96 -2.52 -13.63
CA ASP A 20 -11.16 -2.05 -14.34
C ASP A 20 -12.34 -1.88 -13.39
N ARG A 21 -12.53 -2.85 -12.48
CA ARG A 21 -13.57 -2.77 -11.45
C ARG A 21 -13.30 -1.69 -10.41
N ALA A 22 -12.05 -1.49 -10.01
CA ALA A 22 -11.69 -0.41 -9.09
C ALA A 22 -12.06 0.96 -9.67
N ILE A 23 -11.77 1.17 -10.96
CA ILE A 23 -12.11 2.41 -11.67
C ILE A 23 -13.62 2.59 -11.78
N ALA A 24 -14.35 1.55 -12.21
CA ALA A 24 -15.80 1.62 -12.36
C ALA A 24 -16.48 1.94 -11.02
N VAL A 25 -16.14 1.23 -9.95
CA VAL A 25 -16.72 1.44 -8.62
C VAL A 25 -16.37 2.83 -8.06
N LEU A 26 -15.19 3.35 -8.37
CA LEU A 26 -14.82 4.71 -8.00
C LEU A 26 -15.66 5.77 -8.73
N LEU A 27 -15.85 5.61 -10.04
CA LEU A 27 -16.50 6.63 -10.87
C LEU A 27 -18.03 6.56 -10.83
N ASP A 28 -18.57 5.35 -10.85
CA ASP A 28 -20.02 5.11 -10.95
C ASP A 28 -20.68 5.15 -9.57
N ASP A 29 -20.04 4.54 -8.57
CA ASP A 29 -20.62 4.36 -7.23
C ASP A 29 -20.01 5.31 -6.18
N ASN A 30 -18.86 5.94 -6.49
CA ASN A 30 -18.06 6.71 -5.53
C ASN A 30 -17.71 5.91 -4.25
N ASP A 31 -17.62 4.58 -4.36
CA ASP A 31 -17.27 3.70 -3.26
C ASP A 31 -15.75 3.56 -3.16
N LEU A 32 -15.17 4.47 -2.36
CA LEU A 32 -13.74 4.55 -2.12
C LEU A 32 -13.16 3.29 -1.46
N VAL A 33 -13.93 2.60 -0.61
CA VAL A 33 -13.43 1.44 0.17
C VAL A 33 -13.28 0.23 -0.75
N CYS A 34 -14.29 -0.03 -1.58
CA CYS A 34 -14.21 -1.10 -2.56
C CYS A 34 -13.16 -0.76 -3.63
N ALA A 35 -13.13 0.48 -4.14
CA ALA A 35 -12.15 0.91 -5.14
C ALA A 35 -10.71 0.72 -4.65
N ILE A 36 -10.36 1.17 -3.43
CA ILE A 36 -8.99 1.03 -2.92
C ILE A 36 -8.60 -0.43 -2.63
N THR A 37 -9.58 -1.26 -2.25
CA THR A 37 -9.36 -2.69 -2.02
C THR A 37 -8.98 -3.39 -3.32
N LEU A 38 -9.78 -3.19 -4.37
CA LEU A 38 -9.57 -3.79 -5.68
C LEU A 38 -8.29 -3.26 -6.35
N ALA A 39 -8.06 -1.94 -6.31
CA ALA A 39 -6.84 -1.32 -6.85
C ALA A 39 -5.58 -1.85 -6.13
N GLY A 40 -5.64 -2.00 -4.80
CA GLY A 40 -4.53 -2.56 -4.03
C GLY A 40 -4.24 -4.02 -4.36
N ALA A 41 -5.26 -4.84 -4.62
CA ALA A 41 -5.08 -6.22 -5.05
C ALA A 41 -4.49 -6.31 -6.47
N ALA A 42 -4.97 -5.47 -7.39
CA ALA A 42 -4.43 -5.37 -8.75
C ALA A 42 -2.94 -4.98 -8.73
N GLU A 43 -2.61 -3.95 -7.94
CA GLU A 43 -1.26 -3.43 -7.76
C GLU A 43 -0.27 -4.50 -7.29
N GLU A 44 -0.64 -5.29 -6.27
CA GLU A 44 0.20 -6.36 -5.77
C GLU A 44 0.47 -7.42 -6.84
N ILE A 45 -0.54 -7.77 -7.65
CA ILE A 45 -0.35 -8.72 -8.75
C ILE A 45 0.56 -8.14 -9.84
N PHE A 46 0.35 -6.88 -10.25
CA PHE A 46 1.22 -6.21 -11.22
C PHE A 46 2.66 -6.11 -10.74
N GLY A 47 2.87 -5.70 -9.49
CA GLY A 47 4.20 -5.61 -8.88
C GLY A 47 4.92 -6.95 -8.85
N ASN A 48 4.20 -8.04 -8.54
CA ASN A 48 4.76 -9.39 -8.56
C ASN A 48 5.11 -9.86 -9.99
N LEU A 49 4.33 -9.47 -11.01
CA LEU A 49 4.62 -9.77 -12.41
C LEU A 49 5.86 -9.02 -12.91
N LEU A 50 6.00 -7.73 -12.55
CA LEU A 50 7.20 -6.94 -12.85
C LEU A 50 8.44 -7.54 -12.17
N ALA A 51 8.33 -7.88 -10.88
CA ALA A 51 9.42 -8.50 -10.15
C ALA A 51 9.88 -9.84 -10.76
N ALA A 52 8.95 -10.63 -11.29
CA ALA A 52 9.27 -11.87 -12.00
C ALA A 52 10.06 -11.64 -13.30
N ASN A 53 9.96 -10.45 -13.88
CA ASN A 53 10.70 -10.02 -15.07
C ASN A 53 11.99 -9.24 -14.72
N GLY A 54 12.35 -9.13 -13.44
CA GLY A 54 13.51 -8.36 -12.98
C GLY A 54 13.29 -6.85 -12.96
N GLU A 55 12.05 -6.40 -13.08
CA GLU A 55 11.66 -4.99 -13.00
C GLU A 55 11.13 -4.64 -11.60
N SER A 56 11.23 -3.38 -11.21
CA SER A 56 10.61 -2.89 -9.97
C SER A 56 9.16 -2.45 -10.23
N GLY A 57 8.29 -2.71 -9.26
CA GLY A 57 6.96 -2.12 -9.23
C GLY A 57 7.00 -0.71 -8.63
N TRP A 58 6.07 0.16 -9.03
CA TRP A 58 6.01 1.55 -8.58
C TRP A 58 6.05 1.70 -7.05
N MET A 59 5.44 0.79 -6.28
CA MET A 59 5.46 0.85 -4.83
C MET A 59 6.88 0.63 -4.28
N THR A 60 7.63 -0.31 -4.87
CA THR A 60 9.04 -0.54 -4.53
C THR A 60 9.86 0.71 -4.85
N ASP A 61 9.58 1.38 -5.96
CA ASP A 61 10.27 2.62 -6.35
C ASP A 61 9.97 3.74 -5.37
N VAL A 62 8.70 3.99 -5.05
CA VAL A 62 8.28 5.00 -4.07
C VAL A 62 8.92 4.76 -2.70
N ILE A 63 8.95 3.51 -2.22
CA ILE A 63 9.60 3.16 -0.95
C ILE A 63 11.10 3.44 -1.02
N THR A 64 11.75 3.06 -2.13
CA THR A 64 13.18 3.28 -2.35
C THR A 64 13.51 4.77 -2.36
N ASP A 65 12.74 5.57 -3.09
CA ASP A 65 12.89 7.02 -3.18
C ASP A 65 12.64 7.68 -1.83
N THR A 66 11.64 7.23 -1.07
CA THR A 66 11.37 7.71 0.29
C THR A 66 12.57 7.46 1.21
N VAL A 67 13.17 6.27 1.15
CA VAL A 67 14.38 5.95 1.91
C VAL A 67 15.56 6.81 1.49
N ASN A 68 15.75 7.01 0.18
CA ASN A 68 16.84 7.83 -0.35
C ASN A 68 16.68 9.31 0.02
N MET A 69 15.46 9.83 -0.04
CA MET A 69 15.11 11.16 0.44
C MET A 69 15.42 11.29 1.93
N GLY A 70 15.02 10.31 2.76
CA GLY A 70 15.36 10.25 4.18
C GLY A 70 16.87 10.35 4.42
N LYS A 71 17.68 9.58 3.68
CA LYS A 71 19.14 9.64 3.77
C LYS A 71 19.70 11.02 3.44
N SER A 72 19.17 11.68 2.39
CA SER A 72 19.59 13.04 2.02
C SER A 72 19.31 14.08 3.10
N LEU A 73 18.32 13.80 3.97
CA LEU A 73 17.94 14.62 5.13
C LEU A 73 18.61 14.17 6.44
N GLY A 74 19.55 13.22 6.41
CA GLY A 74 20.23 12.69 7.59
C GLY A 74 19.45 11.61 8.37
N HIS A 75 18.32 11.13 7.84
CA HIS A 75 17.55 10.05 8.45
C HIS A 75 18.07 8.67 8.05
N GLN A 76 17.92 7.70 8.96
CA GLN A 76 18.33 6.31 8.78
C GLN A 76 17.10 5.39 8.60
N TRP A 77 16.20 5.76 7.70
CA TRP A 77 15.02 4.94 7.39
C TRP A 77 15.41 3.68 6.65
N LYS A 78 14.76 2.56 6.97
CA LYS A 78 14.96 1.29 6.29
C LYS A 78 13.79 1.03 5.35
N PHE A 79 14.09 0.40 4.21
CA PHE A 79 13.09 -0.04 3.24
C PHE A 79 11.97 -0.85 3.90
N GLY A 80 12.34 -1.81 4.77
CA GLY A 80 11.37 -2.64 5.49
C GLY A 80 10.42 -1.86 6.39
N ASP A 81 10.89 -0.80 7.04
CA ASP A 81 10.06 0.04 7.92
C ASP A 81 9.05 0.83 7.09
N ILE A 82 9.49 1.47 6.00
CA ILE A 82 8.61 2.25 5.11
C ILE A 82 7.61 1.33 4.39
N LYS A 83 8.04 0.13 3.96
CA LYS A 83 7.14 -0.88 3.39
C LYS A 83 6.06 -1.31 4.38
N TRP A 84 6.43 -1.50 5.65
CA TRP A 84 5.49 -1.86 6.71
C TRP A 84 4.45 -0.75 6.92
N GLU A 85 4.88 0.51 7.04
CA GLU A 85 3.99 1.67 7.20
C GLU A 85 3.04 1.83 5.99
N ALA A 86 3.53 1.64 4.76
CA ALA A 86 2.71 1.72 3.56
C ALA A 86 1.64 0.62 3.51
N ASN A 87 1.99 -0.61 3.90
CA ASN A 87 1.05 -1.72 3.97
C ASN A 87 0.02 -1.52 5.10
N TRP A 88 0.47 -1.04 6.26
CA TRP A 88 -0.41 -0.67 7.36
C TRP A 88 -1.42 0.39 6.91
N PHE A 89 -0.97 1.48 6.29
CA PHE A 89 -1.83 2.54 5.79
C PHE A 89 -2.88 2.03 4.79
N ARG A 90 -2.50 1.18 3.82
CA ARG A 90 -3.48 0.57 2.90
C ARG A 90 -4.50 -0.29 3.64
N ASN A 91 -4.08 -1.09 4.61
CA ASN A 91 -4.99 -1.94 5.38
C ASN A 91 -5.97 -1.12 6.22
N GLU A 92 -5.52 -0.02 6.82
CA GLU A 92 -6.40 0.91 7.54
C GLU A 92 -7.48 1.50 6.62
N LEU A 93 -7.13 1.87 5.39
CA LEU A 93 -8.09 2.40 4.43
C LEU A 93 -9.11 1.34 3.97
N LYS A 94 -8.71 0.07 3.87
CA LYS A 94 -9.58 -1.04 3.47
C LYS A 94 -10.53 -1.48 4.59
N HIS A 95 -10.08 -1.44 5.84
CA HIS A 95 -10.80 -2.03 6.96
C HIS A 95 -11.45 -0.99 7.89
N MET A 96 -11.19 0.31 7.70
CA MET A 96 -11.63 1.39 8.59
C MET A 96 -11.37 1.12 10.09
N THR A 97 -10.35 0.33 10.42
CA THR A 97 -10.00 -0.04 11.80
C THR A 97 -9.73 1.18 12.69
N PHE A 98 -9.37 2.31 12.10
CA PHE A 98 -9.19 3.60 12.77
C PHE A 98 -10.43 4.07 13.57
N LEU A 99 -11.65 3.95 13.05
CA LEU A 99 -12.84 4.49 13.75
C LEU A 99 -13.32 3.60 14.90
N GLU A 100 -13.11 2.29 14.80
CA GLU A 100 -13.45 1.35 15.89
C GLU A 100 -12.38 1.33 16.99
N HIS A 101 -11.11 1.57 16.64
CA HIS A 101 -10.02 1.56 17.62
C HIS A 101 -9.86 2.88 18.37
N TRP A 102 -10.27 4.03 17.83
CA TRP A 102 -10.24 5.30 18.57
C TRP A 102 -11.31 5.40 19.65
N THR A 103 -12.44 4.70 19.51
CA THR A 103 -13.48 4.64 20.55
C THR A 103 -13.17 3.59 21.63
N ASN A 104 -12.42 2.54 21.31
CA ASN A 104 -12.13 1.44 22.25
C ASN A 104 -10.67 1.33 22.74
N TYR A 105 -9.71 2.05 22.14
CA TYR A 105 -8.32 1.98 22.56
C TYR A 105 -7.68 3.38 22.58
N GLN A 106 -7.43 3.87 23.79
CA GLN A 106 -6.31 4.75 24.08
C GLN A 106 -4.98 4.00 23.82
N TYR A 107 -4.72 3.56 22.58
CA TYR A 107 -3.36 3.18 22.19
C TYR A 107 -2.55 4.48 22.04
N PRO A 108 -1.44 4.64 22.77
CA PRO A 108 -0.77 5.92 22.86
C PRO A 108 -0.04 6.22 21.55
N LEU A 109 -0.64 7.11 20.75
CA LEU A 109 0.07 7.97 19.79
C LEU A 109 1.27 8.71 20.43
N LYS A 110 1.39 8.67 21.77
CA LYS A 110 2.55 9.16 22.52
C LYS A 110 3.82 8.31 22.40
N LEU A 111 3.81 7.04 21.95
CA LEU A 111 5.01 6.18 22.06
C LEU A 111 5.90 6.01 20.81
N ARG A 112 5.49 6.43 19.60
CA ARG A 112 6.37 6.30 18.40
C ARG A 112 6.69 7.61 17.68
N TRP A 113 5.78 8.59 17.69
CA TRP A 113 6.13 9.94 17.23
C TRP A 113 7.17 10.61 18.13
N ARG A 114 7.22 10.25 19.43
CA ARG A 114 8.29 10.68 20.34
C ARG A 114 9.65 10.05 20.04
N SER A 115 9.73 8.84 19.47
CA SER A 115 11.02 8.23 19.13
C SER A 115 11.59 8.73 17.79
N LEU A 116 10.73 9.15 16.86
CA LEU A 116 11.14 9.86 15.64
C LEU A 116 11.51 11.33 15.93
N ALA A 117 10.74 12.04 16.77
CA ALA A 117 11.07 13.41 17.19
C ALA A 117 12.32 13.47 18.10
N ALA A 118 12.51 12.50 19.00
CA ALA A 118 13.70 12.44 19.86
C ALA A 118 14.99 12.12 19.10
N ARG A 119 14.91 11.43 17.95
CA ARG A 119 16.07 11.16 17.09
C ARG A 119 16.44 12.33 16.17
N SER A 120 15.54 13.30 15.96
CA SER A 120 15.87 14.53 15.20
C SER A 120 16.62 15.58 16.04
N LYS A 121 16.56 15.48 17.39
CA LYS A 121 17.20 16.41 18.31
C LYS A 121 18.66 16.08 18.66
N THR A 122 19.24 15.05 18.08
CA THR A 122 20.64 14.63 18.37
C THR A 122 21.62 14.88 17.22
N ILE A 123 21.22 15.63 16.18
CA ILE A 123 22.09 16.04 15.04
C ILE A 123 22.27 17.57 15.01
N ALA A 124 21.76 18.28 16.01
CA ALA A 124 21.97 19.72 16.18
C ALA A 124 22.61 19.98 17.54
N ASP A 125 23.83 19.48 17.72
CA ASP A 125 24.91 19.91 18.61
C ASP A 125 26.23 19.36 18.02
#